data_AF-A0A8I0BPZ4-F1
#
_entry.id   AF-A0A8I0BPZ4-F1
#
_cell.length_a   1.000
_cell.length_b   1.000
_cell.length_c   1.000
_cell.angle_alpha   90.00
_cell.angle_beta   90.00
_cell.angle_gamma   90.00
#
_symmetry.space_group_name_H-M   'P 1'
#
loop_
_entity.id
_entity.type
_entity.pdbx_description
1 polymer ?
#
loop_
_entity_poly.entity_id
_entity_poly.type
_entity_poly.pdbx_seq_one_letter_code
_entity_poly.pdbx_strand_id
1 'polypeptide(L)'
;MLKRFFPSESSRYKHIQNLVKRIDIDMIDRLEMFFPMWIMLAFQHYLIKSYDTIFTIAIGNDLDSYYIFSMISQDWISVINILLHSILFLWLMSKFESFGPFRSVKIDCQTNFLLFLAIYSFIGVFIFGKMMMGLFLLFLVLYLLYRSDSTRSKIASIVLTSIALIFSVYQDEPVLSTSAVLYLPFLIVTLVLKSKEYLHYAQKYLPLIIFIFLSTKELWFGFIGLGYFLFFYSYYYFTMNEKYNWLKFDSQ
;
A
#
# COMPACT_ATOMS: atom_id res chain seq x y z
N MET A 1 -24.72 -0.87 -1.20
CA MET A 1 -24.93 -2.30 -1.52
C MET A 1 -25.23 -3.13 -0.27
N LEU A 2 -24.38 -3.14 0.77
CA LEU A 2 -24.62 -3.88 2.02
C LEU A 2 -25.92 -3.48 2.76
N LYS A 3 -26.29 -2.19 2.79
CA LYS A 3 -27.60 -1.73 3.34
C LYS A 3 -28.82 -2.45 2.75
N ARG A 4 -28.74 -2.85 1.48
CA ARG A 4 -29.83 -3.54 0.78
C ARG A 4 -29.89 -5.03 1.13
N PHE A 5 -28.74 -5.67 1.37
CA PHE A 5 -28.65 -7.09 1.73
C PHE A 5 -28.78 -7.34 3.24
N PHE A 6 -28.32 -6.39 4.05
CA PHE A 6 -28.30 -6.45 5.52
C PHE A 6 -28.80 -5.10 6.07
N PRO A 7 -30.12 -4.86 6.09
CA PRO A 7 -30.66 -3.66 6.70
C PRO A 7 -30.35 -3.64 8.21
N SER A 8 -30.07 -2.46 8.75
CA SER A 8 -29.65 -2.25 10.14
C SER A 8 -30.64 -2.76 11.19
N GLU A 9 -31.91 -2.90 10.81
CA GLU A 9 -32.99 -3.40 11.66
C GLU A 9 -33.06 -4.93 11.72
N SER A 10 -32.38 -5.64 10.79
CA SER A 10 -32.46 -7.10 10.71
C SER A 10 -31.73 -7.80 11.86
N SER A 11 -32.27 -8.95 12.29
CA SER A 11 -31.63 -9.84 13.27
C SER A 11 -30.25 -10.31 12.80
N ARG A 12 -30.08 -10.56 11.49
CA ARG A 12 -28.81 -10.94 10.85
C ARG A 12 -27.77 -9.82 10.96
N TYR A 13 -28.16 -8.57 10.75
CA TYR A 13 -27.28 -7.42 10.94
C TYR A 13 -26.78 -7.34 12.39
N LYS A 14 -27.69 -7.46 13.38
CA LYS A 14 -27.32 -7.45 14.80
C LYS A 14 -26.34 -8.58 15.16
N HIS A 15 -26.52 -9.77 14.58
CA HIS A 15 -25.62 -10.90 14.81
C HIS A 15 -24.21 -10.62 14.28
N ILE A 16 -24.09 -10.14 13.03
CA ILE A 16 -22.79 -9.79 12.42
C ILE A 16 -22.16 -8.61 13.16
N GLN A 17 -22.93 -7.58 13.49
CA GLN A 17 -22.45 -6.44 14.27
C GLN A 17 -21.84 -6.87 15.61
N ASN A 18 -22.48 -7.82 16.31
CA ASN A 18 -21.94 -8.33 17.57
C ASN A 18 -20.64 -9.12 17.42
N LEU A 19 -20.44 -9.80 16.28
CA LEU A 19 -19.17 -10.47 15.97
C LEU A 19 -18.08 -9.45 15.64
N VAL A 20 -18.38 -8.48 14.78
CA VAL A 20 -17.40 -7.47 14.33
C VAL A 20 -16.99 -6.53 15.46
N LYS A 21 -17.91 -6.17 16.36
CA LYS A 21 -17.61 -5.35 17.56
C LYS A 21 -16.66 -6.03 18.56
N ARG A 22 -16.46 -7.35 18.47
CA ARG A 22 -15.50 -8.07 19.32
C ARG A 22 -14.07 -7.96 18.80
N ILE A 23 -13.88 -7.48 17.57
CA ILE A 23 -12.56 -7.31 16.98
C ILE A 23 -11.92 -6.07 17.60
N ASP A 24 -10.67 -6.21 18.01
CA ASP A 24 -9.86 -5.10 18.54
C ASP A 24 -9.69 -4.00 17.48
N ILE A 25 -10.12 -2.79 17.81
CA ILE A 25 -10.09 -1.62 16.92
C ILE A 25 -8.63 -1.28 16.59
N ASP A 26 -7.74 -1.31 17.59
CA ASP A 26 -6.32 -1.01 17.42
C ASP A 26 -5.66 -1.97 16.42
N MET A 27 -6.08 -3.23 16.40
CA MET A 27 -5.57 -4.23 15.45
C MET A 27 -6.05 -3.92 14.02
N ILE A 28 -7.31 -3.49 13.87
CA ILE A 28 -7.90 -3.20 12.56
C ILE A 28 -7.30 -1.95 11.95
N ASP A 29 -7.12 -0.89 12.74
CA ASP A 29 -6.51 0.36 12.28
C ASP A 29 -5.06 0.14 11.82
N ARG A 30 -4.29 -0.71 12.54
CA ARG A 30 -2.93 -1.11 12.13
C ARG A 30 -2.92 -1.96 10.87
N LEU A 31 -3.90 -2.85 10.71
CA LEU A 31 -4.01 -3.66 9.49
C LEU A 31 -4.34 -2.78 8.28
N GLU A 32 -5.18 -1.76 8.46
CA GLU A 32 -5.53 -0.81 7.41
C GLU A 32 -4.26 -0.11 6.87
N MET A 33 -3.39 0.30 7.77
CA MET A 33 -2.13 0.98 7.51
C MET A 33 -1.08 0.15 6.74
N PHE A 34 -1.22 -1.18 6.68
CA PHE A 34 -0.26 -2.06 6.01
C PHE A 34 -0.42 -2.13 4.49
N PHE A 35 -1.44 -1.51 3.92
CA PHE A 35 -1.67 -1.58 2.48
C PHE A 35 -0.46 -1.16 1.61
N PRO A 36 0.29 -0.07 1.91
CA PRO A 36 1.50 0.26 1.18
C PRO A 36 2.59 -0.83 1.25
N MET A 37 2.65 -1.60 2.34
CA MET A 37 3.58 -2.72 2.47
C MET A 37 3.19 -3.86 1.56
N TRP A 38 1.89 -4.13 1.44
CA TRP A 38 1.40 -5.16 0.55
C TRP A 38 1.72 -4.82 -0.91
N ILE A 39 1.59 -3.54 -1.31
CA ILE A 39 2.04 -3.05 -2.62
C ILE A 39 3.52 -3.34 -2.83
N MET A 40 4.35 -3.04 -1.84
CA MET A 40 5.79 -3.25 -1.94
C MET A 40 6.15 -4.72 -2.12
N LEU A 41 5.56 -5.63 -1.33
CA LEU A 41 5.80 -7.06 -1.42
C LEU A 41 5.31 -7.64 -2.76
N ALA A 42 4.13 -7.21 -3.22
CA ALA A 42 3.63 -7.59 -4.53
C ALA A 42 4.51 -7.05 -5.67
N PHE A 43 5.06 -5.84 -5.54
CA PHE A 43 5.96 -5.28 -6.53
C PHE A 43 7.31 -6.01 -6.58
N GLN A 44 7.84 -6.41 -5.42
CA GLN A 44 9.05 -7.25 -5.37
C GLN A 44 8.82 -8.59 -6.08
N HIS A 45 7.67 -9.23 -5.85
CA HIS A 45 7.30 -10.46 -6.57
C HIS A 45 7.19 -10.24 -8.08
N TYR A 46 6.52 -9.16 -8.49
CA TYR A 46 6.44 -8.76 -9.90
C TYR A 46 7.83 -8.61 -10.54
N LEU A 47 8.78 -8.00 -9.84
CA LEU A 47 10.15 -7.86 -10.34
C LEU A 47 10.86 -9.21 -10.49
N ILE A 48 10.72 -10.12 -9.52
CA ILE A 48 11.31 -11.47 -9.59
C ILE A 48 10.77 -12.23 -10.81
N LYS A 49 9.47 -12.09 -11.10
CA LYS A 49 8.79 -12.81 -12.19
C LYS A 49 9.09 -12.21 -13.57
N SER A 50 9.18 -10.89 -13.66
CA SER A 50 9.22 -10.17 -14.94
C SER A 50 10.62 -9.80 -15.40
N TYR A 51 11.60 -9.79 -14.48
CA TYR A 51 12.96 -9.39 -14.78
C TYR A 51 13.95 -10.42 -14.26
N ASP A 52 15.08 -10.57 -14.96
CA ASP A 52 16.23 -11.34 -14.50
C ASP A 52 16.90 -10.62 -13.33
N THR A 53 16.28 -10.75 -12.16
CA THR A 53 16.86 -10.29 -10.90
C THR A 53 17.98 -11.25 -10.49
N ILE A 54 18.86 -10.81 -9.58
CA ILE A 54 19.93 -11.65 -8.99
C ILE A 54 19.36 -12.98 -8.47
N PHE A 55 18.12 -12.96 -7.98
CA PHE A 55 17.41 -14.14 -7.49
C PHE A 55 17.05 -15.13 -8.60
N THR A 56 16.59 -14.64 -9.76
CA THR A 56 16.26 -15.46 -10.94
C THR A 56 17.53 -16.12 -11.49
N ILE A 57 18.64 -15.37 -11.56
CA ILE A 57 19.95 -15.87 -11.99
C ILE A 57 20.50 -16.93 -11.02
N ALA A 58 20.30 -16.76 -9.71
CA ALA A 58 20.78 -17.69 -8.69
C ALA A 58 19.95 -19.00 -8.61
N ILE A 59 18.65 -18.94 -8.95
CA ILE A 59 17.73 -20.08 -8.79
C ILE A 59 17.60 -20.92 -10.07
N GLY A 60 18.10 -20.45 -11.22
CA GLY A 60 18.26 -21.27 -12.43
C GLY A 60 16.98 -21.88 -12.98
N ASN A 61 15.81 -21.36 -12.57
CA ASN A 61 14.52 -21.85 -13.05
C ASN A 61 14.09 -21.00 -14.24
N ASP A 62 13.95 -21.64 -15.40
CA ASP A 62 13.13 -21.17 -16.51
C ASP A 62 11.68 -21.09 -16.00
N LEU A 63 11.30 -19.93 -15.48
CA LEU A 63 9.93 -19.68 -15.03
C LEU A 63 9.12 -19.33 -16.28
N ASP A 64 8.06 -20.10 -16.53
CA ASP A 64 7.06 -19.81 -17.56
C ASP A 64 6.39 -18.45 -17.26
N SER A 65 7.06 -17.39 -17.68
CA SER A 65 6.82 -15.98 -17.38
C SER A 65 5.70 -15.38 -18.26
N TYR A 66 5.14 -16.17 -19.16
CA TYR A 66 4.28 -15.66 -20.24
C TYR A 66 2.78 -15.60 -19.92
N TYR A 67 2.32 -16.12 -18.78
CA TYR A 67 0.89 -16.18 -18.48
C TYR A 67 0.50 -15.32 -17.27
N ILE A 68 -0.25 -14.25 -17.55
CA ILE A 68 -0.93 -13.39 -16.58
C ILE A 68 -1.86 -14.21 -15.64
N PHE A 69 -2.32 -15.38 -16.09
CA PHE A 69 -3.23 -16.28 -15.39
C PHE A 69 -2.57 -17.50 -14.74
N SER A 70 -1.25 -17.69 -14.86
CA SER A 70 -0.62 -18.78 -14.13
C SER A 70 -0.50 -18.37 -12.66
N MET A 71 -1.45 -18.81 -11.83
CA MET A 71 -1.22 -18.94 -10.39
C MET A 71 -0.13 -20.00 -10.20
N ILE A 72 1.12 -19.60 -10.42
CA ILE A 72 2.29 -20.43 -10.20
C ILE A 72 2.39 -20.65 -8.69
N SER A 73 3.01 -21.75 -8.25
CA SER A 73 3.32 -21.99 -6.83
C SER A 73 4.00 -20.79 -6.14
N GLN A 74 4.72 -19.96 -6.89
CA GLN A 74 5.36 -18.74 -6.42
C GLN A 74 4.37 -17.63 -6.03
N ASP A 75 3.22 -17.52 -6.70
CA ASP A 75 2.19 -16.53 -6.32
C ASP A 75 1.63 -16.87 -4.93
N TRP A 76 1.44 -18.15 -4.63
CA TRP A 76 1.05 -18.62 -3.30
C TRP A 76 2.10 -18.33 -2.23
N ILE A 77 3.39 -18.47 -2.57
CA ILE A 77 4.49 -18.08 -1.67
C ILE A 77 4.38 -16.58 -1.35
N SER A 78 4.06 -15.75 -2.34
CA SER A 78 3.90 -14.30 -2.14
C SER A 78 2.66 -13.93 -1.33
N VAL A 79 1.54 -14.63 -1.52
CA VAL A 79 0.35 -14.49 -0.66
C VAL A 79 0.71 -14.82 0.79
N ILE A 80 1.37 -15.95 1.02
CA ILE A 80 1.84 -16.36 2.35
C ILE A 80 2.81 -15.33 2.91
N ASN A 81 3.69 -14.77 2.08
CA ASN A 81 4.66 -13.77 2.48
C ASN A 81 3.99 -12.49 3.01
N ILE A 82 2.94 -12.00 2.33
CA ILE A 82 2.14 -10.87 2.80
C ILE A 82 1.48 -11.16 4.15
N LEU A 83 0.91 -12.36 4.31
CA LEU A 83 0.25 -12.77 5.56
C LEU A 83 1.26 -12.85 6.71
N LEU A 84 2.41 -13.49 6.49
CA LEU A 84 3.47 -13.62 7.50
C LEU A 84 4.03 -12.26 7.90
N HIS A 85 4.32 -11.37 6.95
CA HIS A 85 4.77 -10.02 7.25
C HIS A 85 3.72 -9.23 8.03
N SER A 86 2.44 -9.33 7.64
CA SER A 86 1.35 -8.65 8.35
C SER A 86 1.23 -9.14 9.80
N ILE A 87 1.29 -10.45 10.03
CA ILE A 87 1.27 -11.04 11.38
C ILE A 87 2.50 -10.61 12.18
N LEU A 88 3.69 -10.65 11.57
CA LEU A 88 4.94 -10.23 12.19
C LEU A 88 4.86 -8.77 12.64
N PHE A 89 4.46 -7.85 11.75
CA PHE A 89 4.36 -6.43 12.11
C PHE A 89 3.26 -6.15 13.14
N LEU A 90 2.11 -6.81 13.07
CA LEU A 90 1.10 -6.72 14.13
C LEU A 90 1.67 -7.15 15.48
N TRP A 91 2.39 -8.28 15.52
CA TRP A 91 3.02 -8.78 16.74
C TRP A 91 4.09 -7.81 17.27
N LEU A 92 4.96 -7.31 16.38
CA LEU A 92 6.00 -6.35 16.73
C LEU A 92 5.42 -5.05 17.30
N MET A 93 4.39 -4.50 16.65
CA MET A 93 3.73 -3.26 17.10
C MET A 93 2.90 -3.48 18.37
N SER A 94 2.43 -4.70 18.63
CA SER A 94 1.76 -5.05 19.88
C SER A 94 2.74 -5.17 21.04
N LYS A 95 3.92 -5.76 20.79
CA LYS A 95 4.91 -6.09 21.82
C LYS A 95 5.83 -4.93 22.19
N PHE A 96 6.15 -4.04 21.25
CA PHE A 96 7.13 -2.99 21.45
C PHE A 96 6.51 -1.59 21.37
N GLU A 97 6.76 -0.76 22.38
CA GLU A 97 6.35 0.67 22.37
C GLU A 97 7.18 1.52 21.39
N SER A 98 8.35 1.01 20.99
CA SER A 98 9.25 1.56 20.00
C SER A 98 9.82 0.42 19.16
N PHE A 99 9.74 0.53 17.83
CA PHE A 99 10.42 -0.40 16.93
C PHE A 99 11.60 0.36 16.29
N GLY A 100 12.83 -0.16 16.32
CA GLY A 100 13.99 0.48 15.67
C GLY A 100 14.19 1.99 15.96
N PRO A 101 14.54 2.84 14.96
CA PRO A 101 14.74 4.28 15.14
C PRO A 101 13.45 5.08 15.45
N PHE A 102 12.32 4.41 15.72
CA PHE A 102 11.01 5.04 15.86
C PHE A 102 10.69 5.32 17.34
N ARG A 103 10.61 6.61 17.70
CA ARG A 103 10.03 7.07 18.98
C ARG A 103 8.49 7.00 18.88
N SER A 104 7.89 6.40 19.91
CA SER A 104 6.44 6.28 20.16
C SER A 104 5.60 5.72 19.00
N VAL A 105 5.49 4.38 18.96
CA VAL A 105 4.51 3.65 18.11
C VAL A 105 3.07 4.08 18.40
N LYS A 106 2.79 4.73 19.54
CA LYS A 106 1.45 5.15 19.97
C LYS A 106 0.97 6.53 19.47
N ILE A 107 1.84 7.43 19.01
CA ILE A 107 1.44 8.83 18.69
C ILE A 107 1.60 9.16 17.19
N ASP A 108 2.60 8.60 16.50
CA ASP A 108 2.90 8.86 15.07
C ASP A 108 3.13 7.54 14.29
N CYS A 109 2.32 6.53 14.58
CA CYS A 109 2.47 5.17 14.05
C CYS A 109 2.61 5.13 12.52
N GLN A 110 1.72 5.85 11.84
CA GLN A 110 1.57 5.85 10.38
C GLN A 110 2.79 6.43 9.67
N THR A 111 3.20 7.63 10.04
CA THR A 111 4.34 8.33 9.43
C THR A 111 5.65 7.56 9.65
N ASN A 112 5.82 6.95 10.82
CA ASN A 112 7.00 6.15 11.14
C ASN A 112 7.07 4.86 10.31
N PHE A 113 5.95 4.19 10.09
CA PHE A 113 5.91 3.01 9.22
C PHE A 113 6.15 3.35 7.75
N LEU A 114 5.62 4.47 7.26
CA LEU A 114 5.92 4.93 5.89
C LEU A 114 7.42 5.23 5.74
N LEU A 115 8.06 5.81 6.76
CA LEU A 115 9.51 5.99 6.78
C LEU A 115 10.24 4.65 6.77
N PHE A 116 9.82 3.70 7.62
CA PHE A 116 10.35 2.33 7.61
C PHE A 116 10.27 1.72 6.22
N LEU A 117 9.13 1.89 5.54
CA LEU A 117 8.84 1.32 4.25
C LEU A 117 9.65 2.00 3.13
N ALA A 118 9.89 3.31 3.24
CA ALA A 118 10.85 4.02 2.39
C ALA A 118 12.30 3.50 2.59
N ILE A 119 12.73 3.28 3.84
CA ILE A 119 14.06 2.72 4.13
C ILE A 119 14.17 1.28 3.62
N TYR A 120 13.14 0.46 3.83
CA TYR A 120 13.11 -0.93 3.40
C TYR A 120 13.08 -1.06 1.87
N SER A 121 12.32 -0.20 1.17
CA SER A 121 12.37 -0.14 -0.30
C SER A 121 13.72 0.34 -0.82
N PHE A 122 14.41 1.26 -0.12
CA PHE A 122 15.78 1.63 -0.45
C PHE A 122 16.75 0.45 -0.32
N ILE A 123 16.66 -0.34 0.76
CA ILE A 123 17.42 -1.59 0.90
C ILE A 123 17.08 -2.55 -0.25
N GLY A 124 15.80 -2.59 -0.64
CA GLY A 124 15.30 -3.35 -1.79
C GLY A 124 15.98 -2.98 -3.11
N VAL A 125 16.46 -1.74 -3.30
CA VAL A 125 17.22 -1.35 -4.51
C VAL A 125 18.53 -2.14 -4.64
N PHE A 126 19.18 -2.48 -3.52
CA PHE A 126 20.40 -3.29 -3.55
C PHE A 126 20.12 -4.76 -3.85
N ILE A 127 18.95 -5.27 -3.47
CA ILE A 127 18.58 -6.68 -3.59
C ILE A 127 17.94 -6.98 -4.95
N PHE A 128 16.94 -6.18 -5.34
CA PHE A 128 16.15 -6.36 -6.56
C PHE A 128 16.63 -5.47 -7.73
N GLY A 129 17.64 -4.62 -7.49
CA GLY A 129 18.26 -3.79 -8.50
C GLY A 129 17.55 -2.45 -8.74
N LYS A 130 17.96 -1.79 -9.84
CA LYS A 130 17.60 -0.40 -10.15
C LYS A 130 16.09 -0.18 -10.34
N MET A 131 15.34 -1.23 -10.69
CA MET A 131 13.88 -1.22 -10.91
C MET A 131 13.09 -0.81 -9.66
N MET A 132 13.62 -1.08 -8.46
CA MET A 132 13.00 -0.65 -7.19
C MET A 132 13.14 0.85 -6.93
N MET A 133 14.01 1.56 -7.67
CA MET A 133 14.31 2.97 -7.40
C MET A 133 13.06 3.85 -7.54
N GLY A 134 12.21 3.57 -8.55
CA GLY A 134 10.96 4.30 -8.72
C GLY A 134 10.01 4.10 -7.54
N LEU A 135 9.84 2.87 -7.06
CA LEU A 135 8.96 2.57 -5.93
C LEU A 135 9.47 3.20 -4.63
N PHE A 136 10.78 3.14 -4.39
CA PHE A 136 11.43 3.82 -3.27
C PHE A 136 11.11 5.32 -3.26
N LEU A 137 11.27 5.99 -4.40
CA LEU A 137 10.99 7.42 -4.53
C LEU A 137 9.51 7.73 -4.31
N LEU A 138 8.59 6.89 -4.81
CA LEU A 138 7.15 7.07 -4.56
C LEU A 138 6.78 6.86 -3.09
N PHE A 139 7.39 5.91 -2.37
CA PHE A 139 7.16 5.79 -0.93
C PHE A 139 7.78 6.94 -0.13
N LEU A 140 8.91 7.48 -0.58
CA LEU A 140 9.47 8.71 0.01
C LEU A 140 8.52 9.89 -0.21
N VAL A 141 7.90 10.01 -1.39
CA VAL A 141 6.86 11.01 -1.67
C VAL A 141 5.69 10.84 -0.72
N LEU A 142 5.20 9.61 -0.54
CA LEU A 142 4.12 9.30 0.39
C LEU A 142 4.48 9.78 1.81
N TYR A 143 5.65 9.37 2.31
CA TYR A 143 6.16 9.80 3.62
C TYR A 143 6.19 11.33 3.78
N LEU A 144 6.71 12.08 2.80
CA LEU A 144 6.78 13.54 2.85
C LEU A 144 5.40 14.19 2.95
N LEU A 145 4.41 13.69 2.20
CA LEU A 145 3.04 14.21 2.22
C LEU A 145 2.33 13.91 3.54
N TYR A 146 2.62 12.80 4.20
CA TYR A 146 2.10 12.50 5.55
C TYR A 146 2.80 13.31 6.63
N ARG A 147 4.11 13.53 6.49
CA ARG A 147 4.89 14.24 7.50
C ARG A 147 4.61 15.74 7.52
N SER A 148 4.28 16.34 6.38
CA SER A 148 4.15 17.80 6.28
C SER A 148 3.22 18.27 5.16
N ASP A 149 2.28 19.16 5.51
CA ASP A 149 1.43 19.93 4.56
C ASP A 149 2.16 21.19 4.00
N SER A 150 3.46 21.35 4.27
CA SER A 150 4.19 22.52 3.78
C SER A 150 4.26 22.55 2.25
N THR A 151 4.26 23.75 1.68
CA THR A 151 4.46 23.95 0.23
C THR A 151 5.80 23.35 -0.24
N ARG A 152 6.84 23.39 0.61
CA ARG A 152 8.13 22.76 0.34
C ARG A 152 8.01 21.25 0.18
N SER A 153 7.24 20.58 1.05
CA SER A 153 6.96 19.14 0.93
C SER A 153 6.29 18.82 -0.40
N LYS A 154 5.25 19.58 -0.77
CA LYS A 154 4.52 19.41 -2.04
C LYS A 154 5.43 19.59 -3.27
N ILE A 155 6.29 20.60 -3.27
CA ILE A 155 7.26 20.83 -4.36
C ILE A 155 8.27 19.68 -4.42
N ALA A 156 8.81 19.25 -3.28
CA ALA A 156 9.73 18.12 -3.21
C ALA A 156 9.05 16.83 -3.74
N SER A 157 7.79 16.59 -3.38
CA SER A 157 7.00 15.47 -3.89
C SER A 157 6.88 15.49 -5.41
N ILE A 158 6.58 16.64 -6.03
CA ILE A 158 6.51 16.77 -7.50
C ILE A 158 7.85 16.44 -8.15
N VAL A 159 8.95 16.99 -7.60
CA VAL A 159 10.30 16.73 -8.11
C VAL A 159 10.66 15.25 -8.00
N LEU A 160 10.42 14.63 -6.85
CA LEU A 160 10.70 13.22 -6.62
C LEU A 160 9.84 12.31 -7.51
N THR A 161 8.55 12.59 -7.70
CA THR A 161 7.70 11.84 -8.63
C THR A 161 8.16 12.00 -10.08
N SER A 162 8.65 13.19 -10.47
CA SER A 162 9.21 13.41 -11.81
C SER A 162 10.51 12.62 -12.02
N ILE A 163 11.37 12.56 -11.01
CA ILE A 163 12.58 11.74 -11.04
C ILE A 163 12.22 10.25 -11.10
N ALA A 164 11.23 9.81 -10.31
CA ALA A 164 10.74 8.43 -10.34
C ALA A 164 10.23 8.07 -11.74
N LEU A 165 9.46 8.96 -12.37
CA LEU A 165 8.98 8.79 -13.74
C LEU A 165 10.14 8.62 -14.73
N ILE A 166 11.14 9.51 -14.70
CA ILE A 166 12.29 9.45 -15.60
C ILE A 166 13.05 8.12 -15.42
N PHE A 167 13.28 7.69 -14.18
CA PHE A 167 13.93 6.42 -13.91
C PHE A 167 13.11 5.24 -14.41
N SER A 168 11.81 5.20 -14.13
CA SER A 168 10.94 4.11 -14.56
C SER A 168 10.83 4.01 -16.08
N VAL A 169 10.80 5.15 -16.80
CA VAL A 169 10.83 5.16 -18.26
C VAL A 169 12.17 4.67 -18.81
N TYR A 170 13.29 5.13 -18.26
CA TYR A 170 14.62 4.69 -18.69
C TYR A 170 14.86 3.19 -18.44
N GLN A 171 14.17 2.63 -17.45
CA GLN A 171 14.30 1.25 -17.03
C GLN A 171 13.27 0.32 -17.67
N ASP A 172 12.39 0.81 -18.56
CA ASP A 172 11.28 0.06 -19.14
C ASP A 172 10.38 -0.60 -18.08
N GLU A 173 10.12 0.13 -16.98
CA GLU A 173 9.24 -0.32 -15.90
C GLU A 173 7.84 0.34 -16.06
N PRO A 174 6.84 -0.40 -16.57
CA PRO A 174 5.56 0.18 -16.98
C PRO A 174 4.62 0.50 -15.81
N VAL A 175 4.72 -0.18 -14.67
CA VAL A 175 3.77 -0.03 -13.55
C VAL A 175 4.00 1.32 -12.87
N LEU A 176 5.23 1.63 -12.49
CA LEU A 176 5.62 2.84 -11.78
C LEU A 176 5.68 4.05 -12.73
N SER A 177 6.10 3.88 -13.99
CA SER A 177 6.07 4.98 -14.96
C SER A 177 4.64 5.48 -15.17
N THR A 178 3.71 4.58 -15.46
CA THR A 178 2.28 4.92 -15.62
C THR A 178 1.69 5.48 -14.33
N SER A 179 2.03 4.88 -13.18
CA SER A 179 1.60 5.37 -11.87
C SER A 179 2.09 6.79 -11.59
N ALA A 180 3.35 7.10 -11.89
CA ALA A 180 3.94 8.41 -11.67
C ALA A 180 3.31 9.48 -12.57
N VAL A 181 3.09 9.19 -13.86
CA VAL A 181 2.40 10.11 -14.79
C VAL A 181 1.00 10.45 -14.28
N LEU A 182 0.23 9.44 -13.90
CA LEU A 182 -1.15 9.64 -13.42
C LEU A 182 -1.21 10.30 -12.06
N TYR A 183 -0.17 10.16 -11.24
CA TYR A 183 -0.11 10.76 -9.92
C TYR A 183 0.26 12.25 -9.96
N LEU A 184 1.09 12.70 -10.92
CA LEU A 184 1.55 14.08 -11.02
C LEU A 184 0.41 15.13 -11.02
N PRO A 185 -0.70 14.96 -11.76
CA PRO A 185 -1.83 15.89 -11.71
C PRO A 185 -2.38 16.09 -10.30
N PHE A 186 -2.46 15.04 -9.47
CA PHE A 186 -2.95 15.15 -8.10
C PHE A 186 -2.02 16.05 -7.27
N LEU A 187 -0.70 15.86 -7.37
CA LEU A 187 0.27 16.70 -6.67
C LEU A 187 0.21 18.17 -7.11
N ILE A 188 0.05 18.42 -8.41
CA ILE A 188 -0.08 19.77 -8.96
C ILE A 188 -1.35 20.44 -8.42
N VAL A 189 -2.48 19.73 -8.41
CA VAL A 189 -3.74 20.23 -7.87
C VAL A 189 -3.61 20.53 -6.37
N THR A 190 -2.97 19.66 -5.59
CA THR A 190 -2.70 19.88 -4.17
C THR A 190 -1.83 21.11 -3.92
N LEU A 191 -0.88 21.42 -4.81
CA LEU A 191 -0.04 22.61 -4.73
C LEU A 191 -0.82 23.90 -5.09
N VAL A 192 -1.62 23.86 -6.15
CA VAL A 192 -2.36 25.03 -6.68
C VAL A 192 -3.52 25.42 -5.76
N LEU A 193 -4.37 24.46 -5.40
CA LEU A 193 -5.61 24.72 -4.66
C LEU A 193 -5.39 24.87 -3.14
N LYS A 194 -4.23 24.45 -2.63
CA LYS A 194 -3.82 24.59 -1.22
C LYS A 194 -4.85 24.11 -0.17
N SER A 195 -5.80 23.25 -0.54
CA SER A 195 -6.75 22.65 0.40
C SER A 195 -6.19 21.37 1.03
N LYS A 196 -6.51 21.16 2.30
CA LYS A 196 -6.21 19.93 3.05
C LYS A 196 -6.91 18.71 2.45
N GLU A 197 -8.09 18.90 1.85
CA GLU A 197 -8.84 17.82 1.20
C GLU A 197 -8.06 17.23 0.02
N TYR A 198 -7.48 18.08 -0.83
CA TYR A 198 -6.64 17.63 -1.95
C TYR A 198 -5.33 16.99 -1.50
N LEU A 199 -4.80 17.37 -0.33
CA LEU A 199 -3.66 16.66 0.26
C LEU A 199 -4.06 15.24 0.65
N HIS A 200 -5.19 15.10 1.35
CA HIS A 200 -5.70 13.80 1.77
C HIS A 200 -6.03 12.89 0.58
N TYR A 201 -6.55 13.47 -0.50
CA TYR A 201 -6.72 12.75 -1.76
C TYR A 201 -5.37 12.30 -2.35
N ALA A 202 -4.39 13.19 -2.49
CA ALA A 202 -3.07 12.82 -3.03
C ALA A 202 -2.38 11.72 -2.21
N GLN A 203 -2.53 11.77 -0.89
CA GLN A 203 -2.08 10.76 0.06
C GLN A 203 -2.71 9.38 -0.18
N LYS A 204 -3.99 9.31 -0.56
CA LYS A 204 -4.74 8.07 -0.81
C LYS A 204 -4.58 7.54 -2.23
N TYR A 205 -4.48 8.44 -3.20
CA TYR A 205 -4.45 8.08 -4.61
C TYR A 205 -3.12 7.45 -5.01
N LEU A 206 -2.00 7.82 -4.40
CA LEU A 206 -0.71 7.20 -4.73
C LEU A 206 -0.71 5.66 -4.55
N PRO A 207 -1.01 5.11 -3.36
CA PRO A 207 -1.07 3.65 -3.20
C PRO A 207 -2.18 3.02 -4.04
N LEU A 208 -3.32 3.71 -4.24
CA LEU A 208 -4.41 3.19 -5.08
C LEU A 208 -4.01 3.06 -6.55
N ILE A 209 -3.33 4.06 -7.10
CA ILE A 209 -2.86 4.08 -8.49
C ILE A 209 -1.87 2.93 -8.69
N ILE A 210 -0.87 2.81 -7.81
CA ILE A 210 0.11 1.71 -7.90
C ILE A 210 -0.59 0.36 -7.78
N PHE A 211 -1.55 0.22 -6.85
CA PHE A 211 -2.35 -1.00 -6.71
C PHE A 211 -3.06 -1.38 -8.01
N ILE A 212 -3.72 -0.43 -8.68
CA ILE A 212 -4.45 -0.68 -9.93
C ILE A 212 -3.51 -1.22 -11.00
N PHE A 213 -2.38 -0.53 -11.24
CA PHE A 213 -1.44 -0.95 -12.29
C PHE A 213 -0.72 -2.25 -11.93
N LEU A 214 -0.33 -2.43 -10.68
CA LEU A 214 0.28 -3.67 -10.22
C LEU A 214 -0.68 -4.85 -10.33
N SER A 215 -1.97 -4.65 -10.05
CA SER A 215 -3.00 -5.69 -10.21
C SER A 215 -3.17 -6.15 -11.66
N THR A 216 -2.81 -5.31 -12.64
CA THR A 216 -2.82 -5.74 -14.06
C THR A 216 -1.69 -6.71 -14.40
N LYS A 217 -0.62 -6.72 -13.60
CA LYS A 217 0.54 -7.61 -13.73
C LYS A 217 0.44 -8.81 -12.79
N GLU A 218 -0.07 -8.59 -11.59
CA GLU A 218 -0.22 -9.56 -10.51
C GLU A 218 -1.70 -9.71 -10.13
N LEU A 219 -2.45 -10.55 -10.86
CA LEU A 219 -3.90 -10.72 -10.64
C LEU A 219 -4.24 -11.18 -9.21
N TRP A 220 -3.42 -12.06 -8.61
CA TRP A 220 -3.62 -12.51 -7.23
C TRP A 220 -3.61 -11.34 -6.25
N PHE A 221 -2.76 -10.33 -6.49
CA PHE A 221 -2.69 -9.13 -5.67
C PHE A 221 -3.97 -8.29 -5.83
N GLY A 222 -4.52 -8.22 -7.04
CA GLY A 222 -5.83 -7.63 -7.30
C GLY A 222 -6.94 -8.28 -6.48
N PHE A 223 -6.98 -9.62 -6.40
CA PHE A 223 -7.95 -10.33 -5.57
C PHE A 223 -7.78 -10.05 -4.07
N ILE A 224 -6.55 -10.04 -3.57
CA ILE A 224 -6.27 -9.66 -2.18
C ILE A 224 -6.73 -8.24 -1.89
N GLY A 225 -6.42 -7.30 -2.79
CA GLY A 225 -6.85 -5.90 -2.64
C GLY A 225 -8.36 -5.76 -2.65
N LEU A 226 -9.08 -6.43 -3.56
CA LEU A 226 -10.55 -6.46 -3.55
C LEU A 226 -11.09 -7.03 -2.24
N GLY A 227 -10.49 -8.11 -1.74
CA GLY A 227 -10.80 -8.70 -0.43
C GLY A 227 -10.61 -7.69 0.70
N TYR A 228 -9.50 -6.95 0.70
CA TYR A 228 -9.24 -5.86 1.65
C TYR A 228 -10.36 -4.80 1.58
N PHE A 229 -10.66 -4.27 0.39
CA PHE A 229 -11.66 -3.22 0.24
C PHE A 229 -13.05 -3.68 0.70
N LEU A 230 -13.44 -4.92 0.36
CA LEU A 230 -14.71 -5.50 0.78
C LEU A 230 -14.75 -5.74 2.29
N PHE A 231 -13.66 -6.21 2.88
CA PHE A 231 -13.55 -6.43 4.32
C PHE A 231 -13.73 -5.12 5.09
N PHE A 232 -12.96 -4.08 4.77
CA PHE A 232 -13.06 -2.80 5.45
C PHE A 232 -14.40 -2.10 5.17
N TYR A 233 -14.91 -2.17 3.93
CA TYR A 233 -16.25 -1.68 3.61
C TYR A 233 -17.33 -2.33 4.48
N SER A 234 -17.21 -3.65 4.71
CA SER A 234 -18.13 -4.38 5.58
C SER A 234 -17.92 -4.03 7.05
N TYR A 235 -16.66 -3.98 7.51
CA TYR A 235 -16.29 -3.66 8.88
C TYR A 235 -16.91 -2.33 9.32
N TYR A 236 -16.62 -1.24 8.60
CA TYR A 236 -17.13 0.11 8.93
C TYR A 236 -18.66 0.21 8.80
N TYR A 237 -19.26 -0.54 7.87
CA TYR A 237 -20.71 -0.61 7.77
C TYR A 237 -21.35 -1.24 9.01
N PHE A 238 -20.82 -2.36 9.52
CA PHE A 238 -21.39 -3.04 10.68
C PHE A 238 -21.02 -2.40 12.02
N THR A 239 -19.86 -1.74 12.13
CA THR A 239 -19.43 -1.07 13.38
C THR A 239 -20.01 0.34 13.52
N MET A 240 -19.85 1.17 12.48
CA MET A 240 -20.16 2.61 12.52
C MET A 240 -21.38 3.01 11.67
N ASN A 241 -21.92 2.10 10.85
CA ASN A 241 -22.97 2.41 9.86
C ASN A 241 -22.56 3.52 8.85
N GLU A 242 -21.25 3.72 8.72
CA GLU A 242 -20.64 4.70 7.83
C GLU A 242 -20.17 4.05 6.53
N LYS A 243 -20.01 4.88 5.50
CA LYS A 243 -19.31 4.46 4.28
C LYS A 243 -17.82 4.39 4.61
N TYR A 244 -17.17 3.29 4.22
CA TYR A 244 -15.74 3.17 4.41
C TYR A 244 -14.99 4.28 3.66
N ASN A 245 -14.24 5.07 4.42
CA ASN A 245 -13.32 6.07 3.91
C ASN A 245 -11.94 5.41 3.82
N TRP A 246 -11.68 4.78 2.67
CA TRP A 246 -10.44 4.05 2.35
C TRP A 246 -9.21 4.75 2.90
N LEU A 247 -8.34 3.99 3.56
CA LEU A 247 -7.10 4.49 4.13
C LEU A 247 -7.39 5.65 5.09
N LYS A 248 -8.15 5.38 6.15
CA LYS A 248 -8.46 6.34 7.22
C LYS A 248 -7.18 6.57 8.04
N PHE A 249 -6.35 7.49 7.56
CA PHE A 249 -5.18 7.94 8.30
C PHE A 249 -5.61 8.92 9.38
N ASP A 250 -4.92 8.89 10.54
CA ASP A 250 -5.35 9.57 11.76
C ASP A 250 -5.72 11.03 11.45
N SER A 251 -7.02 11.30 11.46
CA SER A 251 -7.53 12.66 11.44
C SER A 251 -7.34 13.21 12.85
N GLN A 252 -6.19 13.82 13.10
CA GLN A 252 -6.09 14.79 14.19
C GLN A 252 -6.89 16.04 13.85
#